data_AF-A0A183A693-F1
#
_entry.id   AF-A0A183A693-F1
#
_cell.length_a   1.000
_cell.length_b   1.000
_cell.length_c   1.000
_cell.angle_alpha   90.00
_cell.angle_beta   90.00
_cell.angle_gamma   90.00
#
_symmetry.space_group_name_H-M   'P 1'
#
loop_
_entity.id
_entity.type
_entity.pdbx_description
1 polymer ?
#
loop_
_entity_poly.entity_id
_entity_poly.type
_entity_poly.pdbx_seq_one_letter_code
_entity_poly.pdbx_strand_id
1 'polypeptide(L)'
;MVEWVEIESPLGHYIYHASIEICLKTNTRTVIDYNELLNLATVKQWAQPEELIDPPEFWKTFVETELTTIATKPSLSAHFTYGELACALRLDALTNSHPIEVEVSSPDEIDEIFDTISYCKGSSLIHMVHAFLGDKAFREGLCTYLAKHAYANATTEDLWIALGASSRVDVASIMRPWTRTAGFPVVTVQPQSIQDGRLLVSLKQQQYRLPSSDSSSTSDAQLWPVPVVFVCSSEDNKHHITHKHVLHMAEEVVQIPLTWPASSLNECLVRINTDATGFYHVRYAEDQLSRLITHMKSTKWSTASRFAFINDGFALAKAGMISISHWLSLLPKLMEGEESYSIWRCVLVDGLATYVRRIVHESDIPDKLYHQFLRKIAVPVLDKLDFFADKQSTPSIALTHDTHLLRSLLISTVGAEAGDPNVIAEANRRYTAHKSGEAVLPSDLRAAVYSTVVRHGPSEVVEELMQAYRAAKCPEERADILSALGGAHVTRPYTSASGGVGDLTGTGARSQLEQVLAFCLDPKGPVRDQDRIHGLSVCASWSAPARQTTWKTIKSDWPRLSDVYHGQFLLAHLIKGVLCGFANEESIADAKVSCVS
;
A
#
# COMPACT_ATOMS: atom_id res chain seq x y z
N MET A 1 25.58 14.83 -32.75
CA MET A 1 26.87 15.33 -32.21
C MET A 1 26.62 16.74 -31.76
N VAL A 2 26.54 16.96 -30.45
CA VAL A 2 26.45 18.30 -29.87
C VAL A 2 27.61 18.38 -28.88
N GLU A 3 28.56 19.25 -29.19
CA GLU A 3 29.71 19.57 -28.34
C GLU A 3 29.24 20.38 -27.13
N TRP A 4 29.72 19.99 -25.95
CA TRP A 4 29.60 20.80 -24.75
C TRP A 4 30.75 21.81 -24.75
N VAL A 5 30.43 23.10 -24.70
CA VAL A 5 31.41 24.15 -24.43
C VAL A 5 31.19 24.60 -22.98
N GLU A 6 32.13 24.27 -22.11
CA GLU A 6 32.25 24.87 -20.78
C GLU A 6 32.82 26.29 -20.92
N ILE A 7 32.09 27.28 -20.41
CA ILE A 7 32.63 28.62 -20.15
C ILE A 7 32.37 28.92 -18.67
N GLU A 8 33.44 28.99 -17.88
CA GLU A 8 33.39 29.41 -16.48
C GLU A 8 33.13 30.92 -16.37
N SER A 9 32.22 31.30 -15.47
CA SER A 9 32.03 32.68 -15.01
C SER A 9 31.87 32.71 -13.46
N PRO A 10 32.45 33.67 -12.73
CA PRO A 10 32.63 33.59 -11.27
C PRO A 10 31.40 33.93 -10.42
N LEU A 11 30.22 34.09 -11.02
CA LEU A 11 28.99 34.48 -10.31
C LEU A 11 27.86 33.52 -10.68
N GLY A 12 27.72 32.46 -9.88
CA GLY A 12 26.84 31.31 -10.11
C GLY A 12 25.35 31.61 -9.97
N HIS A 13 24.73 32.14 -11.02
CA HIS A 13 23.28 32.21 -11.19
C HIS A 13 22.85 31.84 -12.61
N TYR A 14 22.83 30.54 -12.95
CA TYR A 14 22.22 30.04 -14.19
C TYR A 14 21.66 28.62 -14.03
N ILE A 15 20.47 28.49 -13.43
CA ILE A 15 19.59 27.30 -13.60
C ILE A 15 18.13 27.70 -13.91
N TYR A 16 17.70 28.93 -13.63
CA TYR A 16 16.27 29.30 -13.68
C TYR A 16 15.64 29.46 -15.08
N HIS A 17 16.43 29.68 -16.13
CA HIS A 17 15.87 29.98 -17.47
C HIS A 17 15.78 28.73 -18.38
N ALA A 18 16.53 27.66 -18.07
CA ALA A 18 16.60 26.47 -18.90
C ALA A 18 15.38 25.54 -18.71
N SER A 19 14.83 25.43 -17.50
CA SER A 19 13.78 24.45 -17.17
C SER A 19 12.42 24.81 -17.79
N ILE A 20 12.09 26.11 -17.88
CA ILE A 20 10.93 26.60 -18.64
C ILE A 20 11.13 26.34 -20.15
N GLU A 21 12.34 26.55 -20.68
CA GLU A 21 12.61 26.36 -22.11
C GLU A 21 12.69 24.87 -22.53
N ILE A 22 13.14 23.98 -21.64
CA ILE A 22 13.16 22.51 -21.83
C ILE A 22 11.73 21.96 -21.91
N CYS A 23 10.82 22.49 -21.09
CA CYS A 23 9.38 22.20 -21.18
C CYS A 23 8.77 22.71 -22.50
N LEU A 24 9.33 23.79 -23.06
CA LEU A 24 8.85 24.44 -24.29
C LEU A 24 9.45 23.90 -25.60
N LYS A 25 10.61 23.19 -25.58
CA LYS A 25 11.35 22.89 -26.83
C LYS A 25 11.79 21.45 -27.05
N THR A 26 11.74 20.53 -26.09
CA THR A 26 12.34 19.20 -26.30
C THR A 26 11.46 18.02 -25.92
N ASN A 27 11.36 17.07 -26.85
CA ASN A 27 10.80 15.72 -26.69
C ASN A 27 11.71 14.78 -25.86
N THR A 28 12.47 15.35 -24.91
CA THR A 28 13.46 14.60 -24.12
C THR A 28 12.97 14.41 -22.69
N ARG A 29 13.02 13.14 -22.27
CA ARG A 29 12.88 12.68 -20.87
C ARG A 29 13.89 13.42 -20.00
N THR A 30 13.47 14.51 -19.38
CA THR A 30 14.26 15.22 -18.38
C THR A 30 13.44 15.20 -17.10
N VAL A 31 14.03 14.67 -16.04
CA VAL A 31 13.46 14.68 -14.69
C VAL A 31 13.49 16.13 -14.24
N ILE A 32 12.32 16.74 -14.01
CA ILE A 32 12.21 18.09 -13.46
C ILE A 32 12.39 17.97 -11.95
N ASP A 33 13.30 18.78 -11.38
CA ASP A 33 13.62 18.77 -9.95
C ASP A 33 12.48 19.46 -9.15
N TYR A 34 12.16 18.90 -7.99
CA TYR A 34 11.21 19.43 -6.98
C TYR A 34 11.43 20.93 -6.69
N ASN A 35 12.69 21.34 -6.57
CA ASN A 35 13.04 22.74 -6.30
C ASN A 35 12.66 23.67 -7.46
N GLU A 36 12.49 23.15 -8.68
CA GLU A 36 12.10 23.95 -9.84
C GLU A 36 10.60 24.23 -9.84
N LEU A 37 9.74 23.28 -9.49
CA LEU A 37 8.28 23.46 -9.61
C LEU A 37 7.66 24.28 -8.48
N LEU A 38 8.11 24.12 -7.23
CA LEU A 38 7.63 24.96 -6.11
C LEU A 38 8.07 26.43 -6.23
N ASN A 39 9.25 26.66 -6.81
CA ASN A 39 9.74 28.02 -7.10
C ASN A 39 9.06 28.63 -8.33
N LEU A 40 8.49 27.80 -9.22
CA LEU A 40 7.78 28.26 -10.41
C LEU A 40 6.29 28.52 -10.15
N ALA A 41 5.59 27.82 -9.28
CA ALA A 41 4.24 28.19 -8.88
C ALA A 41 4.03 27.79 -7.41
N THR A 42 3.82 28.78 -6.55
CA THR A 42 3.66 28.56 -5.11
C THR A 42 2.18 28.63 -4.76
N VAL A 43 1.62 27.69 -4.00
CA VAL A 43 0.22 27.83 -3.56
C VAL A 43 0.08 29.05 -2.63
N LYS A 44 -1.05 29.76 -2.71
CA LYS A 44 -1.27 31.05 -2.04
C LYS A 44 -0.91 31.00 -0.55
N GLN A 45 0.10 31.78 -0.15
CA GLN A 45 0.67 31.79 1.18
C GLN A 45 -0.23 32.49 2.24
N TRP A 46 -0.69 31.70 3.22
CA TRP A 46 -0.81 31.88 4.68
C TRP A 46 -1.00 33.28 5.31
N ALA A 47 -1.93 34.12 4.83
CA ALA A 47 -2.23 35.39 5.52
C ALA A 47 -3.62 35.99 5.30
N GLN A 48 -4.68 35.23 4.98
CA GLN A 48 -6.06 35.76 4.98
C GLN A 48 -7.09 34.71 5.42
N PRO A 49 -8.11 35.05 6.23
CA PRO A 49 -8.96 34.07 6.92
C PRO A 49 -10.17 33.51 6.12
N GLU A 50 -10.27 33.73 4.80
CA GLU A 50 -11.54 33.49 4.07
C GLU A 50 -11.41 32.73 2.73
N GLU A 51 -10.33 31.99 2.47
CA GLU A 51 -10.21 31.18 1.23
C GLU A 51 -9.74 29.74 1.51
N LEU A 52 -10.34 28.76 0.81
CA LEU A 52 -9.95 27.34 0.78
C LEU A 52 -8.46 27.21 0.42
N ILE A 53 -7.72 26.39 1.17
CA ILE A 53 -6.26 26.24 1.06
C ILE A 53 -5.95 24.87 0.43
N ASP A 54 -5.13 24.86 -0.61
CA ASP A 54 -4.52 23.64 -1.14
C ASP A 54 -3.08 23.50 -0.62
N PRO A 55 -2.63 22.34 -0.12
CA PRO A 55 -1.25 22.19 0.32
C PRO A 55 -0.27 22.15 -0.88
N PRO A 56 0.85 22.91 -0.86
CA PRO A 56 1.89 22.87 -1.90
C PRO A 56 2.45 21.47 -2.22
N GLU A 57 2.31 20.53 -1.28
CA GLU A 57 2.87 19.18 -1.36
C GLU A 57 2.05 18.20 -2.22
N PHE A 58 0.80 18.54 -2.59
CA PHE A 58 0.03 17.82 -3.62
C PHE A 58 0.85 17.65 -4.91
N TRP A 59 1.58 18.72 -5.27
CA TRP A 59 2.43 18.76 -6.45
C TRP A 59 3.69 17.92 -6.30
N LYS A 60 4.25 17.81 -5.09
CA LYS A 60 5.49 17.06 -4.84
C LYS A 60 5.34 15.58 -5.16
N THR A 61 4.35 14.91 -4.57
CA THR A 61 4.12 13.46 -4.77
C THR A 61 3.74 13.16 -6.21
N PHE A 62 2.91 14.01 -6.82
CA PHE A 62 2.56 13.89 -8.23
C PHE A 62 3.79 14.02 -9.13
N VAL A 63 4.59 15.07 -8.98
CA VAL A 63 5.78 15.32 -9.81
C VAL A 63 6.83 14.25 -9.61
N GLU A 64 7.18 13.93 -8.36
CA GLU A 64 8.19 12.92 -8.04
C GLU A 64 7.79 11.54 -8.56
N THR A 65 6.51 11.15 -8.45
CA THR A 65 6.08 9.80 -8.81
C THR A 65 5.64 9.69 -10.27
N GLU A 66 4.86 10.63 -10.80
CA GLU A 66 4.38 10.58 -12.19
C GLU A 66 5.43 11.03 -13.20
N LEU A 67 6.28 12.05 -12.95
CA LEU A 67 7.35 12.34 -13.92
C LEU A 67 8.37 11.20 -13.98
N THR A 68 8.62 10.53 -12.86
CA THR A 68 9.47 9.32 -12.84
C THR A 68 8.77 8.15 -13.54
N THR A 69 7.47 7.94 -13.34
CA THR A 69 6.69 6.86 -13.97
C THR A 69 6.47 7.09 -15.46
N ILE A 70 6.19 8.32 -15.90
CA ILE A 70 6.10 8.72 -17.31
C ILE A 70 7.47 8.62 -18.00
N ALA A 71 8.57 8.83 -17.26
CA ALA A 71 9.93 8.74 -17.81
C ALA A 71 10.51 7.31 -17.84
N THR A 72 10.02 6.34 -17.06
CA THR A 72 10.68 5.03 -16.89
C THR A 72 9.74 3.80 -16.84
N LYS A 73 10.34 2.60 -16.71
CA LYS A 73 9.85 1.25 -17.08
C LYS A 73 8.51 0.82 -16.44
N PRO A 74 7.81 -0.21 -16.99
CA PRO A 74 6.56 -0.80 -16.46
C PRO A 74 6.58 -1.21 -14.96
N SER A 75 7.76 -1.43 -14.39
CA SER A 75 7.92 -1.76 -12.97
C SER A 75 7.51 -0.60 -12.04
N LEU A 76 7.64 0.66 -12.47
CA LEU A 76 7.26 1.82 -11.65
C LEU A 76 5.74 2.01 -11.53
N SER A 77 4.99 1.69 -12.59
CA SER A 77 3.52 1.74 -12.55
C SER A 77 2.96 0.83 -11.44
N ALA A 78 3.52 -0.37 -11.26
CA ALA A 78 3.12 -1.26 -10.17
C ALA A 78 3.49 -0.73 -8.78
N HIS A 79 4.58 0.04 -8.66
CA HIS A 79 4.95 0.70 -7.41
C HIS A 79 3.97 1.83 -7.07
N PHE A 80 3.54 2.63 -8.06
CA PHE A 80 2.51 3.65 -7.87
C PHE A 80 1.19 3.03 -7.41
N THR A 81 0.71 1.99 -8.10
CA THR A 81 -0.55 1.33 -7.75
C THR A 81 -0.54 0.80 -6.31
N TYR A 82 0.56 0.18 -5.89
CA TYR A 82 0.68 -0.39 -4.54
C TYR A 82 0.97 0.67 -3.46
N GLY A 83 1.87 1.63 -3.74
CA GLY A 83 2.37 2.61 -2.78
C GLY A 83 1.42 3.78 -2.55
N GLU A 84 0.85 4.31 -3.63
CA GLU A 84 0.02 5.52 -3.59
C GLU A 84 -1.47 5.16 -3.62
N LEU A 85 -1.93 4.58 -4.73
CA LEU A 85 -3.36 4.33 -4.96
C LEU A 85 -3.98 3.45 -3.88
N ALA A 86 -3.41 2.28 -3.62
CA ALA A 86 -3.96 1.36 -2.62
C ALA A 86 -3.93 1.95 -1.20
N CYS A 87 -2.95 2.81 -0.89
CA CYS A 87 -2.86 3.47 0.41
C CYS A 87 -3.99 4.49 0.60
N ALA A 88 -4.18 5.35 -0.40
CA ALA A 88 -5.27 6.32 -0.43
C ALA A 88 -6.65 5.66 -0.39
N LEU A 89 -6.91 4.64 -1.20
CA LEU A 89 -8.19 3.92 -1.20
C LEU A 89 -8.51 3.30 0.18
N ARG A 90 -7.49 2.81 0.92
CA ARG A 90 -7.70 2.25 2.26
C ARG A 90 -8.07 3.30 3.30
N LEU A 91 -7.39 4.45 3.29
CA LEU A 91 -7.65 5.52 4.26
C LEU A 91 -8.99 6.21 3.95
N ASP A 92 -9.23 6.52 2.68
CA ASP A 92 -10.39 7.29 2.24
C ASP A 92 -11.71 6.50 2.30
N ALA A 93 -11.65 5.20 2.55
CA ALA A 93 -12.80 4.36 2.82
C ALA A 93 -13.34 4.46 4.26
N LEU A 94 -12.61 5.11 5.17
CA LEU A 94 -13.00 5.30 6.56
C LEU A 94 -13.93 6.51 6.73
N THR A 95 -14.81 6.47 7.72
CA THR A 95 -15.75 7.57 8.01
C THR A 95 -15.07 8.85 8.50
N ASN A 96 -13.84 8.74 9.03
CA ASN A 96 -13.03 9.86 9.51
C ASN A 96 -11.98 10.32 8.49
N SER A 97 -12.15 10.01 7.20
CA SER A 97 -11.39 10.65 6.12
C SER A 97 -11.82 12.12 5.94
N HIS A 98 -11.09 12.87 5.13
CA HIS A 98 -11.40 14.26 4.78
C HIS A 98 -11.32 14.52 3.26
N PRO A 99 -11.96 15.59 2.75
CA PRO A 99 -11.74 16.08 1.39
C PRO A 99 -10.28 16.48 1.14
N ILE A 100 -9.87 16.62 -0.13
CA ILE A 100 -8.55 17.18 -0.45
C ILE A 100 -8.53 18.68 -0.18
N GLU A 101 -9.59 19.38 -0.61
CA GLU A 101 -9.78 20.81 -0.30
C GLU A 101 -10.29 20.93 1.14
N VAL A 102 -9.42 21.38 2.06
CA VAL A 102 -9.74 21.55 3.49
C VAL A 102 -9.56 23.01 3.88
N GLU A 103 -10.49 23.52 4.68
CA GLU A 103 -10.34 24.83 5.33
C GLU A 103 -9.46 24.67 6.58
N VAL A 104 -8.38 25.42 6.67
CA VAL A 104 -7.40 25.34 7.76
C VAL A 104 -7.39 26.64 8.54
N SER A 105 -7.68 26.56 9.83
CA SER A 105 -7.88 27.71 10.73
C SER A 105 -6.78 27.84 11.79
N SER A 106 -5.95 26.82 12.00
CA SER A 106 -4.87 26.82 13.00
C SER A 106 -3.58 26.17 12.49
N PRO A 107 -2.40 26.50 13.07
CA PRO A 107 -1.14 25.85 12.70
C PRO A 107 -1.13 24.33 12.90
N ASP A 108 -1.79 23.82 13.94
CA ASP A 108 -1.84 22.38 14.22
C ASP A 108 -2.62 21.63 13.13
N GLU A 109 -3.70 22.23 12.60
CA GLU A 109 -4.45 21.68 11.46
C GLU A 109 -3.62 21.63 10.16
N ILE A 110 -2.60 22.49 10.01
CA ILE A 110 -1.68 22.44 8.86
C ILE A 110 -0.88 21.12 8.92
N ASP A 111 -0.39 20.76 10.10
CA ASP A 111 0.37 19.51 10.29
C ASP A 111 -0.52 18.27 10.05
N GLU A 112 -1.81 18.35 10.39
CA GLU A 112 -2.77 17.26 10.20
C GLU A 112 -3.12 16.99 8.74
N ILE A 113 -3.11 18.00 7.85
CA ILE A 113 -3.40 17.80 6.42
C ILE A 113 -2.19 17.29 5.62
N PHE A 114 -0.99 17.20 6.20
CA PHE A 114 0.15 16.51 5.56
C PHE A 114 0.05 15.00 5.72
N ASP A 115 -0.97 14.42 5.10
CA ASP A 115 -1.37 13.04 5.34
C ASP A 115 -1.44 12.21 4.03
N THR A 116 -1.95 10.98 4.12
CA THR A 116 -2.12 10.10 2.95
C THR A 116 -3.15 10.65 1.95
N ILE A 117 -4.15 11.44 2.37
CA ILE A 117 -5.12 12.02 1.43
C ILE A 117 -4.45 13.07 0.55
N SER A 118 -3.77 14.05 1.14
CA SER A 118 -3.12 15.12 0.37
C SER A 118 -2.09 14.59 -0.63
N TYR A 119 -1.31 13.56 -0.24
CA TYR A 119 -0.23 13.00 -1.05
C TYR A 119 -0.74 11.91 -2.02
N CYS A 120 -1.33 10.85 -1.48
CA CYS A 120 -1.62 9.63 -2.23
C CYS A 120 -2.94 9.73 -3.01
N LYS A 121 -4.01 10.30 -2.42
CA LYS A 121 -5.28 10.51 -3.15
C LYS A 121 -5.06 11.59 -4.21
N GLY A 122 -4.39 12.68 -3.84
CA GLY A 122 -4.07 13.76 -4.77
C GLY A 122 -3.34 13.30 -6.03
N SER A 123 -2.23 12.59 -5.88
CA SER A 123 -1.48 12.02 -7.01
C SER A 123 -2.30 11.02 -7.83
N SER A 124 -3.12 10.19 -7.19
CA SER A 124 -4.02 9.23 -7.86
C SER A 124 -5.10 9.91 -8.70
N LEU A 125 -5.65 11.04 -8.25
CA LEU A 125 -6.63 11.81 -9.03
C LEU A 125 -6.00 12.43 -10.28
N ILE A 126 -4.78 12.96 -10.17
CA ILE A 126 -4.09 13.48 -11.34
C ILE A 126 -3.74 12.35 -12.32
N HIS A 127 -3.30 11.18 -11.84
CA HIS A 127 -3.06 10.02 -12.68
C HIS A 127 -4.32 9.57 -13.44
N MET A 128 -5.48 9.59 -12.77
CA MET A 128 -6.78 9.32 -13.40
C MET A 128 -7.11 10.33 -14.50
N VAL A 129 -6.89 11.63 -14.26
CA VAL A 129 -7.08 12.68 -15.26
C VAL A 129 -6.11 12.50 -16.43
N HIS A 130 -4.82 12.24 -16.19
CA HIS A 130 -3.83 11.98 -17.24
C HIS A 130 -4.21 10.80 -18.12
N ALA A 131 -4.58 9.67 -17.53
CA ALA A 131 -5.03 8.49 -18.25
C ALA A 131 -6.29 8.76 -19.10
N PHE A 132 -7.23 9.56 -18.56
CA PHE A 132 -8.46 9.89 -19.25
C PHE A 132 -8.28 10.91 -20.39
N LEU A 133 -7.49 11.97 -20.19
CA LEU A 133 -7.24 13.00 -21.21
C LEU A 133 -6.22 12.55 -22.26
N GLY A 134 -5.26 11.74 -21.87
CA GLY A 134 -4.12 11.32 -22.69
C GLY A 134 -2.94 12.30 -22.59
N ASP A 135 -1.75 11.77 -22.83
CA ASP A 135 -0.46 12.43 -22.58
C ASP A 135 -0.33 13.81 -23.25
N LYS A 136 -0.73 13.92 -24.52
CA LYS A 136 -0.63 15.17 -25.28
C LYS A 136 -1.44 16.31 -24.65
N ALA A 137 -2.74 16.11 -24.46
CA ALA A 137 -3.62 17.14 -23.92
C ALA A 137 -3.26 17.49 -22.48
N PHE A 138 -2.90 16.49 -21.68
CA PHE A 138 -2.48 16.71 -20.30
C PHE A 138 -1.22 17.59 -20.22
N ARG A 139 -0.17 17.28 -20.98
CA ARG A 139 1.07 18.07 -21.01
C ARG A 139 0.85 19.49 -21.50
N GLU A 140 0.08 19.67 -22.57
CA GLU A 140 -0.25 21.00 -23.11
C GLU A 140 -0.97 21.86 -22.06
N GLY A 141 -1.93 21.27 -21.33
CA GLY A 141 -2.64 21.96 -20.24
C GLY A 141 -1.73 22.29 -19.07
N LEU A 142 -0.89 21.36 -18.64
CA LEU A 142 0.07 21.57 -17.55
C LEU A 142 1.10 22.66 -17.88
N CYS A 143 1.64 22.66 -19.10
CA CYS A 143 2.57 23.72 -19.54
C CYS A 143 1.90 25.10 -19.51
N THR A 144 0.64 25.17 -19.95
CA THR A 144 -0.15 26.41 -19.93
C THR A 144 -0.40 26.89 -18.50
N TYR A 145 -0.74 25.98 -17.59
CA TYR A 145 -0.90 26.26 -16.16
C TYR A 145 0.39 26.81 -15.55
N LEU A 146 1.51 26.10 -15.70
CA LEU A 146 2.80 26.49 -15.14
C LEU A 146 3.28 27.84 -15.69
N ALA A 147 3.12 28.08 -17.00
CA ALA A 147 3.51 29.34 -17.61
C ALA A 147 2.65 30.53 -17.11
N LYS A 148 1.35 30.31 -16.88
CA LYS A 148 0.43 31.35 -16.41
C LYS A 148 0.67 31.71 -14.94
N HIS A 149 0.98 30.72 -14.11
CA HIS A 149 1.15 30.90 -12.67
C HIS A 149 2.63 30.99 -12.25
N ALA A 150 3.53 31.21 -13.21
CA ALA A 150 4.96 31.37 -13.00
C ALA A 150 5.25 32.48 -11.96
N TYR A 151 5.94 32.11 -10.87
CA TYR A 151 6.30 32.95 -9.71
C TYR A 151 5.10 33.61 -9.02
N ALA A 152 3.92 33.01 -9.15
CA ALA A 152 2.66 33.49 -8.60
C ALA A 152 1.93 32.35 -7.87
N ASN A 153 0.70 32.66 -7.45
CA ASN A 153 -0.17 31.71 -6.76
C ASN A 153 -1.25 31.13 -7.68
N ALA A 154 -1.75 29.94 -7.31
CA ALA A 154 -2.80 29.22 -8.01
C ALA A 154 -3.73 28.51 -7.02
N THR A 155 -4.96 28.22 -7.47
CA THR A 155 -5.91 27.36 -6.76
C THR A 155 -6.11 26.04 -7.50
N THR A 156 -6.67 25.02 -6.86
CA THR A 156 -7.08 23.75 -7.50
C THR A 156 -7.93 23.97 -8.76
N GLU A 157 -8.83 24.96 -8.76
CA GLU A 157 -9.66 25.29 -9.93
C GLU A 157 -8.86 25.79 -11.15
N ASP A 158 -7.74 26.51 -10.94
CA ASP A 158 -6.90 27.01 -12.04
C ASP A 158 -6.30 25.85 -12.85
N LEU A 159 -5.93 24.76 -12.16
CA LEU A 159 -5.41 23.56 -12.80
C LEU A 159 -6.48 22.89 -13.67
N TRP A 160 -7.68 22.71 -13.12
CA TRP A 160 -8.77 22.06 -13.85
C TRP A 160 -9.19 22.84 -15.09
N ILE A 161 -9.21 24.17 -15.01
CA ILE A 161 -9.49 25.04 -16.17
C ILE A 161 -8.41 24.88 -17.24
N ALA A 162 -7.13 24.86 -16.85
CA ALA A 162 -6.02 24.70 -17.80
C ALA A 162 -6.05 23.35 -18.52
N LEU A 163 -6.30 22.25 -17.79
CA LEU A 163 -6.43 20.90 -18.36
C LEU A 163 -7.70 20.75 -19.21
N GLY A 164 -8.79 21.42 -18.85
CA GLY A 164 -10.02 21.42 -19.64
C GLY A 164 -9.86 22.14 -20.97
N ALA A 165 -9.12 23.25 -21.00
CA ALA A 165 -8.86 24.01 -22.22
C ALA A 165 -8.06 23.22 -23.28
N SER A 166 -7.07 22.41 -22.86
CA SER A 166 -6.25 21.61 -23.78
C SER A 166 -6.94 20.33 -24.27
N SER A 167 -7.85 19.77 -23.46
CA SER A 167 -8.49 18.48 -23.74
C SER A 167 -9.89 18.59 -24.34
N ARG A 168 -10.54 19.76 -24.25
CA ARG A 168 -11.96 19.98 -24.56
C ARG A 168 -12.92 19.11 -23.72
N VAL A 169 -12.45 18.65 -22.57
CA VAL A 169 -13.26 17.99 -21.54
C VAL A 169 -13.50 19.00 -20.42
N ASP A 170 -14.70 19.04 -19.84
CA ASP A 170 -14.95 19.84 -18.64
C ASP A 170 -14.34 19.17 -17.40
N VAL A 171 -13.01 19.25 -17.29
CA VAL A 171 -12.23 18.65 -16.20
C VAL A 171 -12.66 19.20 -14.85
N ALA A 172 -13.02 20.48 -14.78
CA ALA A 172 -13.46 21.12 -13.53
C ALA A 172 -14.77 20.50 -13.02
N SER A 173 -15.77 20.34 -13.89
CA SER A 173 -17.02 19.68 -13.48
C SER A 173 -16.82 18.22 -13.07
N ILE A 174 -15.83 17.54 -13.65
CA ILE A 174 -15.51 16.16 -13.29
C ILE A 174 -14.83 16.12 -11.92
N MET A 175 -13.81 16.96 -11.68
CA MET A 175 -12.88 16.83 -10.55
C MET A 175 -13.32 17.54 -9.26
N ARG A 176 -14.23 18.51 -9.30
CA ARG A 176 -14.75 19.18 -8.09
C ARG A 176 -15.33 18.19 -7.05
N PRO A 177 -16.19 17.21 -7.42
CA PRO A 177 -16.66 16.22 -6.44
C PRO A 177 -15.57 15.32 -5.86
N TRP A 178 -14.46 15.09 -6.58
CA TRP A 178 -13.35 14.26 -6.10
C TRP A 178 -12.44 14.98 -5.11
N THR A 179 -12.35 16.30 -5.22
CA THR A 179 -11.49 17.16 -4.38
C THR A 179 -12.24 17.69 -3.17
N ARG A 180 -13.53 18.00 -3.30
CA ARG A 180 -14.37 18.59 -2.23
C ARG A 180 -15.13 17.59 -1.38
N THR A 181 -15.01 16.30 -1.66
CA THR A 181 -15.74 15.27 -0.90
C THR A 181 -14.82 14.10 -0.55
N ALA A 182 -14.91 13.68 0.72
CA ALA A 182 -14.22 12.50 1.21
C ALA A 182 -14.82 11.21 0.62
N GLY A 183 -13.96 10.20 0.45
CA GLY A 183 -14.33 8.92 -0.14
C GLY A 183 -14.34 8.91 -1.66
N PHE A 184 -14.80 7.77 -2.19
CA PHE A 184 -14.77 7.42 -3.60
C PHE A 184 -15.80 6.32 -3.89
N PRO A 185 -16.13 6.06 -5.18
CA PRO A 185 -17.11 5.04 -5.53
C PRO A 185 -16.48 3.65 -5.72
N VAL A 186 -17.33 2.62 -5.61
CA VAL A 186 -17.13 1.34 -6.30
C VAL A 186 -18.02 1.34 -7.55
N VAL A 187 -17.47 0.91 -8.68
CA VAL A 187 -18.18 0.79 -9.96
C VAL A 187 -18.44 -0.68 -10.26
N THR A 188 -19.71 -1.06 -10.32
CA THR A 188 -20.15 -2.38 -10.76
C THR A 188 -20.29 -2.41 -12.27
N VAL A 189 -19.76 -3.44 -12.92
CA VAL A 189 -19.80 -3.63 -14.37
C VAL A 189 -20.51 -4.91 -14.74
N GLN A 190 -21.52 -4.80 -15.60
CA GLN A 190 -22.30 -5.93 -16.08
C GLN A 190 -22.61 -5.83 -17.57
N PRO A 191 -22.02 -6.68 -18.43
CA PRO A 191 -22.47 -6.85 -19.81
C PRO A 191 -23.91 -7.35 -19.84
N GLN A 192 -24.78 -6.73 -20.65
CA GLN A 192 -26.22 -7.03 -20.68
C GLN A 192 -26.69 -7.73 -21.95
N SER A 193 -26.31 -7.22 -23.12
CA SER A 193 -26.69 -7.79 -24.42
C SER A 193 -25.80 -7.27 -25.55
N ILE A 194 -25.89 -7.89 -26.72
CA ILE A 194 -25.28 -7.40 -27.96
C ILE A 194 -26.42 -7.06 -28.93
N GLN A 195 -26.43 -5.84 -29.46
CA GLN A 195 -27.45 -5.35 -30.39
C GLN A 195 -26.75 -4.58 -31.52
N ASP A 196 -27.05 -4.92 -32.78
CA ASP A 196 -26.49 -4.24 -33.96
C ASP A 196 -24.96 -4.07 -33.93
N GLY A 197 -24.24 -5.11 -33.50
CA GLY A 197 -22.78 -5.08 -33.37
C GLY A 197 -22.25 -4.20 -32.22
N ARG A 198 -23.11 -3.81 -31.27
CA ARG A 198 -22.75 -3.03 -30.08
C ARG A 198 -23.00 -3.84 -28.82
N LEU A 199 -22.03 -3.83 -27.92
CA LEU A 199 -22.14 -4.40 -26.58
C LEU A 199 -22.75 -3.37 -25.64
N LEU A 200 -23.88 -3.72 -25.01
CA LEU A 200 -24.50 -2.91 -23.96
C LEU A 200 -23.91 -3.33 -22.62
N VAL A 201 -23.34 -2.38 -21.89
CA VAL A 201 -22.74 -2.60 -20.57
C VAL A 201 -23.40 -1.69 -19.56
N SER A 202 -24.00 -2.26 -18.52
CA SER A 202 -24.49 -1.51 -17.36
C SER A 202 -23.33 -1.18 -16.43
N LEU A 203 -23.26 0.09 -16.05
CA LEU A 203 -22.41 0.62 -15.01
C LEU A 203 -23.28 1.09 -13.85
N LYS A 204 -22.92 0.71 -12.62
CA LYS A 204 -23.54 1.24 -11.41
C LYS A 204 -22.50 1.71 -10.42
N GLN A 205 -22.59 2.95 -9.97
CA GLN A 205 -21.75 3.47 -8.89
C GLN A 205 -22.49 3.51 -7.55
N GLN A 206 -21.74 3.28 -6.48
CA GLN A 206 -22.17 3.50 -5.10
C GLN A 206 -20.93 3.91 -4.30
N GLN A 207 -21.09 4.74 -3.27
CA GLN A 207 -19.96 5.10 -2.42
C GLN A 207 -19.37 3.84 -1.77
N TYR A 208 -18.05 3.69 -1.85
CA TYR A 208 -17.33 2.67 -1.10
C TYR A 208 -16.98 3.21 0.29
N ARG A 209 -17.46 2.51 1.33
CA ARG A 209 -17.10 2.76 2.72
C ARG A 209 -16.97 1.44 3.46
N LEU A 210 -16.11 1.42 4.48
CA LEU A 210 -16.05 0.31 5.42
C LEU A 210 -17.22 0.41 6.42
N PRO A 211 -17.79 -0.73 6.86
CA PRO A 211 -18.83 -0.72 7.88
C PRO A 211 -18.35 -0.04 9.17
N SER A 212 -19.20 0.79 9.77
CA SER A 212 -18.94 1.49 11.04
C SER A 212 -20.16 1.39 11.95
N SER A 213 -19.95 1.38 13.28
CA SER A 213 -21.02 1.36 14.29
C SER A 213 -21.96 2.56 14.19
N ASP A 214 -21.46 3.67 13.63
CA ASP A 214 -22.15 4.97 13.59
C ASP A 214 -22.90 5.17 12.25
N SER A 215 -23.07 4.11 11.46
CA SER A 215 -23.70 4.14 10.13
C SER A 215 -25.24 4.24 10.17
N SER A 216 -25.77 5.12 11.02
CA SER A 216 -27.20 5.45 11.12
C SER A 216 -27.61 6.68 10.30
N SER A 217 -26.81 7.11 9.32
CA SER A 217 -27.14 8.28 8.51
C SER A 217 -27.69 7.92 7.12
N THR A 218 -28.98 8.22 6.94
CA THR A 218 -29.68 8.38 5.65
C THR A 218 -29.22 9.66 4.92
N SER A 219 -27.92 9.80 4.63
CA SER A 219 -27.45 10.88 3.75
C SER A 219 -27.68 10.48 2.29
N ASP A 220 -28.09 11.44 1.45
CA ASP A 220 -28.22 11.24 0.01
C ASP A 220 -26.96 10.59 -0.58
N ALA A 221 -27.14 9.70 -1.56
CA ALA A 221 -26.05 8.98 -2.17
C ALA A 221 -25.09 9.95 -2.89
N GLN A 222 -23.91 10.16 -2.31
CA GLN A 222 -22.85 10.92 -2.97
C GLN A 222 -22.48 10.23 -4.29
N LEU A 223 -22.48 10.99 -5.38
CA LEU A 223 -22.07 10.53 -6.70
C LEU A 223 -20.79 11.25 -7.12
N TRP A 224 -19.98 10.56 -7.92
CA TRP A 224 -18.82 11.13 -8.59
C TRP A 224 -19.01 11.00 -10.10
N PRO A 225 -18.68 12.03 -10.89
CA PRO A 225 -18.44 11.85 -12.32
C PRO A 225 -17.20 10.96 -12.48
N VAL A 226 -17.39 9.68 -12.81
CA VAL A 226 -16.28 8.71 -12.87
C VAL A 226 -15.75 8.60 -14.31
N PRO A 227 -14.51 9.00 -14.59
CA PRO A 227 -13.88 8.74 -15.87
C PRO A 227 -13.59 7.24 -16.01
N VAL A 228 -14.33 6.56 -16.88
CA VAL A 228 -14.22 5.12 -17.10
C VAL A 228 -13.57 4.85 -18.45
N VAL A 229 -12.47 4.10 -18.43
CA VAL A 229 -11.86 3.53 -19.64
C VAL A 229 -12.18 2.04 -19.70
N PHE A 230 -12.97 1.65 -20.69
CA PHE A 230 -13.29 0.28 -21.01
C PHE A 230 -12.22 -0.34 -21.90
N VAL A 231 -11.86 -1.59 -21.62
CA VAL A 231 -11.13 -2.48 -22.52
C VAL A 231 -12.01 -3.71 -22.75
N CYS A 232 -12.61 -3.78 -23.94
CA CYS A 232 -13.40 -4.92 -24.37
C CYS A 232 -12.55 -5.80 -25.29
N SER A 233 -12.56 -7.11 -25.09
CA SER A 233 -11.84 -8.06 -25.94
C SER A 233 -12.69 -9.26 -26.32
N SER A 234 -12.37 -9.89 -27.45
CA SER A 234 -12.85 -11.24 -27.75
C SER A 234 -12.26 -12.23 -26.74
N GLU A 235 -12.94 -13.36 -26.53
CA GLU A 235 -12.48 -14.40 -25.58
C GLU A 235 -11.10 -14.97 -25.95
N ASP A 236 -10.80 -15.08 -27.24
CA ASP A 236 -9.48 -15.49 -27.75
C ASP A 236 -8.44 -14.36 -27.79
N ASN A 237 -8.82 -13.17 -27.33
CA ASN A 237 -8.00 -11.96 -27.27
C ASN A 237 -7.42 -11.51 -28.64
N LYS A 238 -8.00 -11.95 -29.76
CA LYS A 238 -7.59 -11.51 -31.11
C LYS A 238 -8.14 -10.13 -31.47
N HIS A 239 -9.29 -9.76 -30.91
CA HIS A 239 -9.92 -8.47 -31.13
C HIS A 239 -10.02 -7.72 -29.82
N HIS A 240 -9.76 -6.41 -29.86
CA HIS A 240 -9.94 -5.54 -28.71
C HIS A 240 -10.38 -4.14 -29.14
N ILE A 241 -11.08 -3.45 -28.24
CA ILE A 241 -11.44 -2.05 -28.39
C ILE A 241 -11.34 -1.34 -27.04
N THR A 242 -10.88 -0.09 -27.08
CA THR A 242 -10.88 0.83 -25.95
C THR A 242 -11.98 1.87 -26.14
N HIS A 243 -12.77 2.11 -25.10
CA HIS A 243 -13.84 3.10 -25.11
C HIS A 243 -13.78 3.96 -23.84
N LYS A 244 -13.99 5.28 -23.97
CA LYS A 244 -13.96 6.22 -22.85
C LYS A 244 -15.37 6.75 -22.59
N HIS A 245 -15.75 6.83 -21.32
CA HIS A 245 -17.05 7.32 -20.87
C HIS A 245 -16.90 8.04 -19.53
N VAL A 246 -17.77 9.00 -19.21
CA VAL A 246 -17.87 9.56 -17.86
C VAL A 246 -19.21 9.13 -17.27
N LEU A 247 -19.17 8.32 -16.20
CA LEU A 247 -20.35 7.88 -15.48
C LEU A 247 -20.82 9.00 -14.56
N HIS A 248 -21.94 9.65 -14.88
CA HIS A 248 -22.47 10.77 -14.10
C HIS A 248 -23.58 10.33 -13.14
N MET A 249 -24.43 9.41 -13.58
CA MET A 249 -25.58 8.93 -12.82
C MET A 249 -25.20 7.74 -11.93
N ALA A 250 -26.09 7.40 -10.99
CA ALA A 250 -25.96 6.21 -10.17
C ALA A 250 -25.91 4.92 -11.01
N GLU A 251 -26.63 4.89 -12.13
CA GLU A 251 -26.65 3.78 -13.08
C GLU A 251 -26.78 4.30 -14.52
N GLU A 252 -25.98 3.76 -15.44
CA GLU A 252 -26.01 4.09 -16.87
C GLU A 252 -25.75 2.84 -17.71
N VAL A 253 -26.31 2.79 -18.93
CA VAL A 253 -26.00 1.76 -19.93
C VAL A 253 -25.17 2.38 -21.04
N VAL A 254 -23.95 1.88 -21.22
CA VAL A 254 -23.01 2.32 -22.23
C VAL A 254 -23.06 1.39 -23.43
N GLN A 255 -23.10 1.96 -24.64
CA GLN A 255 -23.09 1.21 -25.90
C GLN A 255 -21.70 1.23 -26.53
N ILE A 256 -21.01 0.10 -26.49
CA ILE A 256 -19.64 -0.03 -26.99
C ILE A 256 -19.67 -0.68 -28.38
N PRO A 257 -19.23 -0.01 -29.46
CA PRO A 257 -19.19 -0.61 -30.79
C PRO A 257 -18.13 -1.71 -30.82
N LEU A 258 -18.51 -2.94 -31.20
CA LEU A 258 -17.58 -4.04 -31.33
C LEU A 258 -16.89 -4.00 -32.69
N THR A 259 -15.63 -4.44 -32.74
CA THR A 259 -14.85 -4.57 -33.97
C THR A 259 -14.83 -6.01 -34.51
N TRP A 260 -15.62 -6.90 -33.92
CA TRP A 260 -15.77 -8.31 -34.30
C TRP A 260 -17.23 -8.76 -34.19
N PRO A 261 -17.64 -9.80 -34.95
CA PRO A 261 -19.01 -10.29 -34.93
C PRO A 261 -19.25 -11.19 -33.72
N ALA A 262 -19.49 -10.60 -32.55
CA ALA A 262 -19.87 -11.35 -31.36
C ALA A 262 -21.37 -11.68 -31.37
N SER A 263 -21.71 -12.95 -31.18
CA SER A 263 -23.11 -13.43 -31.18
C SER A 263 -23.64 -13.61 -29.75
N SER A 264 -22.73 -13.76 -28.79
CA SER A 264 -23.00 -14.04 -27.38
C SER A 264 -22.13 -13.18 -26.46
N LEU A 265 -22.64 -12.87 -25.27
CA LEU A 265 -21.86 -12.23 -24.20
C LEU A 265 -20.64 -13.06 -23.77
N ASN A 266 -20.70 -14.38 -23.94
CA ASN A 266 -19.59 -15.27 -23.64
C ASN A 266 -18.39 -15.08 -24.60
N GLU A 267 -18.60 -14.41 -25.73
CA GLU A 267 -17.54 -14.07 -26.68
C GLU A 267 -16.89 -12.71 -26.37
N CYS A 268 -17.39 -12.00 -25.35
CA CYS A 268 -16.92 -10.67 -24.95
C CYS A 268 -16.43 -10.67 -23.51
N LEU A 269 -15.26 -10.09 -23.27
CA LEU A 269 -14.76 -9.75 -21.94
C LEU A 269 -14.71 -8.24 -21.81
N VAL A 270 -15.20 -7.73 -20.68
CA VAL A 270 -15.18 -6.30 -20.38
C VAL A 270 -14.35 -6.07 -19.14
N ARG A 271 -13.34 -5.21 -19.26
CA ARG A 271 -12.55 -4.71 -18.15
C ARG A 271 -12.70 -3.21 -18.08
N ILE A 272 -12.79 -2.67 -16.88
CA ILE A 272 -12.63 -1.23 -16.65
C ILE A 272 -11.51 -1.01 -15.66
N ASN A 273 -11.06 0.24 -15.54
CA ASN A 273 -9.93 0.60 -14.69
C ASN A 273 -8.68 -0.26 -14.96
N THR A 274 -8.42 -0.53 -16.26
CA THR A 274 -7.23 -1.30 -16.64
C THR A 274 -5.99 -0.51 -16.21
N ASP A 275 -5.01 -1.23 -15.66
CA ASP A 275 -3.79 -0.69 -15.07
C ASP A 275 -4.00 0.23 -13.85
N ALA A 276 -5.18 0.17 -13.23
CA ALA A 276 -5.50 0.87 -11.98
C ALA A 276 -5.33 2.39 -12.08
N THR A 277 -5.70 2.95 -13.22
CA THR A 277 -5.52 4.38 -13.50
C THR A 277 -6.54 5.26 -12.79
N GLY A 278 -7.73 4.71 -12.48
CA GLY A 278 -8.83 5.41 -11.81
C GLY A 278 -8.87 5.19 -10.30
N PHE A 279 -9.29 6.23 -9.57
CA PHE A 279 -9.44 6.23 -8.11
C PHE A 279 -10.78 5.61 -7.67
N TYR A 280 -11.01 4.33 -8.00
CA TYR A 280 -12.23 3.61 -7.63
C TYR A 280 -12.02 2.09 -7.68
N HIS A 281 -12.80 1.35 -6.87
CA HIS A 281 -12.84 -0.11 -6.94
C HIS A 281 -13.77 -0.59 -8.05
N VAL A 282 -13.48 -1.75 -8.64
CA VAL A 282 -14.31 -2.39 -9.66
C VAL A 282 -14.94 -3.66 -9.11
N ARG A 283 -16.26 -3.79 -9.29
CA ARG A 283 -16.99 -5.03 -9.01
C ARG A 283 -17.52 -5.64 -10.31
N TYR A 284 -17.03 -6.82 -10.64
CA TYR A 284 -17.52 -7.60 -11.79
C TYR A 284 -18.69 -8.50 -11.38
N ALA A 285 -19.62 -8.74 -12.30
CA ALA A 285 -20.60 -9.82 -12.15
C ALA A 285 -19.90 -11.20 -12.08
N GLU A 286 -20.51 -12.15 -11.37
CA GLU A 286 -19.91 -13.45 -11.03
C GLU A 286 -19.47 -14.27 -12.26
N ASP A 287 -20.29 -14.27 -13.32
CA ASP A 287 -20.01 -14.96 -14.58
C ASP A 287 -18.76 -14.38 -15.27
N GLN A 288 -18.65 -13.05 -15.26
CA GLN A 288 -17.52 -12.31 -15.80
C GLN A 288 -16.27 -12.49 -14.94
N LEU A 289 -16.40 -12.46 -13.62
CA LEU A 289 -15.29 -12.65 -12.68
C LEU A 289 -14.55 -13.97 -12.95
N SER A 290 -15.29 -15.08 -13.05
CA SER A 290 -14.72 -16.41 -13.30
C SER A 290 -13.98 -16.51 -14.65
N ARG A 291 -14.50 -15.84 -15.68
CA ARG A 291 -13.89 -15.78 -17.01
C ARG A 291 -12.65 -14.89 -17.03
N LEU A 292 -12.69 -13.73 -16.34
CA LEU A 292 -11.54 -12.83 -16.19
C LEU A 292 -10.37 -13.51 -15.47
N ILE A 293 -10.62 -14.30 -14.42
CA ILE A 293 -9.58 -15.07 -13.72
C ILE A 293 -8.86 -16.04 -14.68
N THR A 294 -9.61 -16.66 -15.59
CA THR A 294 -9.06 -17.60 -16.56
C THR A 294 -8.31 -16.86 -17.67
N HIS A 295 -8.90 -15.77 -18.18
CA HIS A 295 -8.30 -14.92 -19.21
C HIS A 295 -7.01 -14.23 -18.73
N MET A 296 -6.94 -13.82 -17.46
CA MET A 296 -5.75 -13.23 -16.85
C MET A 296 -4.54 -14.18 -16.87
N LYS A 297 -4.76 -15.50 -16.91
CA LYS A 297 -3.68 -16.49 -17.03
C LYS A 297 -3.24 -16.74 -18.47
N SER A 298 -4.19 -16.74 -19.41
CA SER A 298 -3.90 -16.99 -20.82
C SER A 298 -3.34 -15.75 -21.53
N THR A 299 -3.52 -14.56 -20.94
CA THR A 299 -3.09 -13.28 -21.50
C THR A 299 -2.14 -12.56 -20.55
N LYS A 300 -1.18 -11.80 -21.10
CA LYS A 300 -0.17 -11.10 -20.31
C LYS A 300 -0.74 -9.78 -19.75
N TRP A 301 -1.64 -9.86 -18.76
CA TRP A 301 -2.05 -8.66 -18.02
C TRP A 301 -0.84 -7.99 -17.39
N SER A 302 -0.86 -6.66 -17.34
CA SER A 302 0.18 -5.93 -16.64
C SER A 302 0.17 -6.28 -15.15
N THR A 303 1.27 -6.01 -14.45
CA THR A 303 1.34 -6.17 -12.99
C THR A 303 0.34 -5.25 -12.27
N ALA A 304 0.15 -4.00 -12.73
CA ALA A 304 -0.81 -3.07 -12.15
C ALA A 304 -2.27 -3.57 -12.29
N SER A 305 -2.64 -4.08 -13.47
CA SER A 305 -3.96 -4.67 -13.72
C SER A 305 -4.23 -5.89 -12.81
N ARG A 306 -3.26 -6.80 -12.68
CA ARG A 306 -3.39 -7.97 -11.79
C ARG A 306 -3.47 -7.55 -10.32
N PHE A 307 -2.64 -6.60 -9.91
CA PHE A 307 -2.65 -6.05 -8.56
C PHE A 307 -4.02 -5.47 -8.21
N ALA A 308 -4.56 -4.56 -9.03
CA ALA A 308 -5.83 -3.89 -8.72
C ALA A 308 -6.98 -4.88 -8.69
N PHE A 309 -7.03 -5.84 -9.62
CA PHE A 309 -8.04 -6.89 -9.60
C PHE A 309 -8.04 -7.70 -8.30
N ILE A 310 -6.86 -8.06 -7.78
CA ILE A 310 -6.71 -8.81 -6.53
C ILE A 310 -7.01 -7.92 -5.31
N ASN A 311 -6.52 -6.69 -5.31
CA ASN A 311 -6.73 -5.72 -4.24
C ASN A 311 -8.23 -5.37 -4.10
N ASP A 312 -8.93 -5.17 -5.21
CA ASP A 312 -10.37 -4.91 -5.24
C ASP A 312 -11.15 -6.07 -4.63
N GLY A 313 -10.79 -7.33 -4.90
CA GLY A 313 -11.44 -8.48 -4.27
C GLY A 313 -11.31 -8.47 -2.74
N PHE A 314 -10.14 -8.14 -2.20
CA PHE A 314 -9.98 -7.96 -0.75
C PHE A 314 -10.79 -6.78 -0.21
N ALA A 315 -10.77 -5.64 -0.91
CA ALA A 315 -11.51 -4.44 -0.52
C ALA A 315 -13.03 -4.68 -0.51
N LEU A 316 -13.57 -5.30 -1.56
CA LEU A 316 -14.98 -5.65 -1.67
C LEU A 316 -15.40 -6.66 -0.59
N ALA A 317 -14.55 -7.66 -0.30
CA ALA A 317 -14.83 -8.64 0.76
C ALA A 317 -14.84 -7.98 2.14
N LYS A 318 -13.90 -7.07 2.40
CA LYS A 318 -13.81 -6.29 3.65
C LYS A 318 -15.02 -5.38 3.85
N ALA A 319 -15.56 -4.81 2.78
CA ALA A 319 -16.78 -4.01 2.82
C ALA A 319 -18.08 -4.84 2.84
N GLY A 320 -18.01 -6.17 2.84
CA GLY A 320 -19.18 -7.05 2.82
C GLY A 320 -19.91 -7.08 1.47
N MET A 321 -19.31 -6.56 0.40
CA MET A 321 -19.91 -6.50 -0.94
C MET A 321 -19.76 -7.81 -1.73
N ILE A 322 -18.80 -8.66 -1.34
CA ILE A 322 -18.63 -10.04 -1.80
C ILE A 322 -18.31 -10.95 -0.61
N SER A 323 -18.48 -12.26 -0.78
CA SER A 323 -18.13 -13.23 0.26
C SER A 323 -16.61 -13.41 0.39
N ILE A 324 -16.07 -13.18 1.60
CA ILE A 324 -14.65 -13.43 1.90
C ILE A 324 -14.29 -14.91 1.70
N SER A 325 -15.16 -15.86 2.06
CA SER A 325 -14.88 -17.29 1.89
C SER A 325 -14.79 -17.66 0.41
N HIS A 326 -15.65 -17.09 -0.43
CA HIS A 326 -15.60 -17.27 -1.87
C HIS A 326 -14.31 -16.66 -2.44
N TRP A 327 -13.95 -15.42 -2.06
CA TRP A 327 -12.71 -14.79 -2.50
C TRP A 327 -11.46 -15.60 -2.11
N LEU A 328 -11.37 -16.06 -0.86
CA LEU A 328 -10.27 -16.91 -0.38
C LEU A 328 -10.19 -18.25 -1.14
N SER A 329 -11.31 -18.80 -1.61
CA SER A 329 -11.32 -20.02 -2.43
C SER A 329 -10.72 -19.81 -3.84
N LEU A 330 -10.79 -18.58 -4.36
CA LEU A 330 -10.24 -18.20 -5.66
C LEU A 330 -8.74 -17.84 -5.59
N LEU A 331 -8.25 -17.38 -4.43
CA LEU A 331 -6.87 -16.93 -4.25
C LEU A 331 -5.81 -17.95 -4.71
N PRO A 332 -5.88 -19.26 -4.40
CA PRO A 332 -4.88 -20.21 -4.90
C PRO A 332 -4.83 -20.25 -6.43
N LYS A 333 -5.98 -20.10 -7.10
CA LYS A 333 -6.03 -20.02 -8.55
C LYS A 333 -5.43 -18.70 -9.04
N LEU A 334 -5.71 -17.57 -8.39
CA LEU A 334 -5.16 -16.25 -8.75
C LEU A 334 -3.64 -16.18 -8.61
N MET A 335 -3.08 -16.82 -7.58
CA MET A 335 -1.66 -16.76 -7.24
C MET A 335 -0.80 -17.82 -7.93
N GLU A 336 -1.42 -18.74 -8.65
CA GLU A 336 -0.70 -19.79 -9.38
C GLU A 336 0.20 -19.16 -10.47
N GLY A 337 1.52 -19.31 -10.30
CA GLY A 337 2.51 -18.77 -11.24
C GLY A 337 2.81 -17.28 -11.06
N GLU A 338 2.30 -16.64 -10.01
CA GLU A 338 2.61 -15.24 -9.72
C GLU A 338 4.01 -15.10 -9.10
N GLU A 339 4.78 -14.12 -9.60
CA GLU A 339 6.17 -13.85 -9.19
C GLU A 339 6.40 -12.37 -8.87
N SER A 340 5.38 -11.51 -8.99
CA SER A 340 5.47 -10.09 -8.65
C SER A 340 5.48 -9.87 -7.15
N TYR A 341 6.53 -9.19 -6.64
CA TYR A 341 6.61 -8.77 -5.25
C TYR A 341 5.39 -7.95 -4.79
N SER A 342 4.95 -6.97 -5.59
CA SER A 342 3.85 -6.08 -5.20
C SER A 342 2.53 -6.82 -5.02
N ILE A 343 2.27 -7.84 -5.85
CA ILE A 343 1.06 -8.66 -5.77
C ILE A 343 1.13 -9.59 -4.56
N TRP A 344 2.27 -10.25 -4.34
CA TRP A 344 2.48 -11.08 -3.15
C TRP A 344 2.38 -10.28 -1.86
N ARG A 345 2.90 -9.05 -1.83
CA ARG A 345 2.78 -8.14 -0.70
C ARG A 345 1.32 -7.76 -0.45
N CYS A 346 0.58 -7.39 -1.49
CA CYS A 346 -0.86 -7.11 -1.39
C CYS A 346 -1.61 -8.28 -0.77
N VAL A 347 -1.33 -9.51 -1.22
CA VAL A 347 -2.05 -10.69 -0.75
C VAL A 347 -1.66 -11.04 0.68
N LEU A 348 -0.36 -11.18 0.95
CA LEU A 348 0.12 -11.70 2.23
C LEU A 348 0.00 -10.67 3.35
N VAL A 349 0.37 -9.41 3.08
CA VAL A 349 0.45 -8.36 4.10
C VAL A 349 -0.88 -7.62 4.19
N ASP A 350 -1.30 -7.00 3.08
CA ASP A 350 -2.44 -6.08 3.10
C ASP A 350 -3.77 -6.84 3.17
N GLY A 351 -3.89 -8.01 2.53
CA GLY A 351 -5.08 -8.84 2.54
C GLY A 351 -5.12 -9.80 3.73
N LEU A 352 -4.21 -10.78 3.75
CA LEU A 352 -4.26 -11.90 4.70
C LEU A 352 -3.83 -11.50 6.11
N ALA A 353 -2.64 -10.92 6.30
CA ALA A 353 -2.12 -10.60 7.63
C ALA A 353 -2.87 -9.45 8.32
N THR A 354 -3.32 -8.46 7.54
CA THR A 354 -4.05 -7.29 8.06
C THR A 354 -5.52 -7.59 8.35
N TYR A 355 -6.17 -8.50 7.62
CA TYR A 355 -7.61 -8.76 7.82
C TYR A 355 -7.90 -10.19 8.27
N VAL A 356 -7.50 -11.19 7.48
CA VAL A 356 -7.88 -12.58 7.73
C VAL A 356 -7.26 -13.11 9.01
N ARG A 357 -5.97 -12.83 9.25
CA ARG A 357 -5.27 -13.24 10.47
C ARG A 357 -5.93 -12.69 11.73
N ARG A 358 -6.42 -11.44 11.68
CA ARG A 358 -7.10 -10.83 12.83
C ARG A 358 -8.42 -11.54 13.15
N ILE A 359 -9.18 -11.89 12.11
CA ILE A 359 -10.39 -12.69 12.26
C ILE A 359 -10.05 -14.06 12.86
N VAL A 360 -8.97 -14.70 12.38
CA VAL A 360 -8.53 -16.00 12.90
C VAL A 360 -8.16 -15.91 14.39
N HIS A 361 -7.34 -14.92 14.78
CA HIS A 361 -6.90 -14.75 16.18
C HIS A 361 -8.03 -14.46 17.18
N GLU A 362 -9.14 -13.89 16.71
CA GLU A 362 -10.25 -13.42 17.55
C GLU A 362 -11.52 -14.28 17.35
N SER A 363 -11.41 -15.41 16.67
CA SER A 363 -12.50 -16.37 16.45
C SER A 363 -12.09 -17.79 16.84
N ASP A 364 -13.03 -18.72 16.73
CA ASP A 364 -12.78 -20.15 17.00
C ASP A 364 -12.05 -20.86 15.86
N ILE A 365 -11.58 -20.14 14.83
CA ILE A 365 -10.85 -20.71 13.70
C ILE A 365 -9.44 -21.08 14.17
N PRO A 366 -9.03 -22.36 14.08
CA PRO A 366 -7.69 -22.76 14.50
C PRO A 366 -6.59 -22.12 13.62
N ASP A 367 -5.61 -21.46 14.22
CA ASP A 367 -4.44 -20.86 13.55
C ASP A 367 -3.76 -21.83 12.55
N LYS A 368 -3.73 -23.13 12.89
CA LYS A 368 -3.14 -24.16 12.04
C LYS A 368 -3.76 -24.21 10.64
N LEU A 369 -5.05 -23.90 10.49
CA LEU A 369 -5.73 -23.88 9.19
C LEU A 369 -5.26 -22.69 8.35
N TYR A 370 -5.14 -21.51 8.98
CA TYR A 370 -4.57 -20.32 8.34
C TYR A 370 -3.12 -20.56 7.91
N HIS A 371 -2.29 -21.14 8.78
CA HIS A 371 -0.90 -21.48 8.46
C HIS A 371 -0.79 -22.53 7.34
N GLN A 372 -1.69 -23.52 7.30
CA GLN A 372 -1.76 -24.48 6.18
C GLN A 372 -2.11 -23.79 4.85
N PHE A 373 -3.05 -22.83 4.88
CA PHE A 373 -3.40 -22.04 3.71
C PHE A 373 -2.22 -21.21 3.21
N LEU A 374 -1.50 -20.51 4.10
CA LEU A 374 -0.30 -19.74 3.76
C LEU A 374 0.77 -20.62 3.11
N ARG A 375 1.09 -21.78 3.70
CA ARG A 375 2.07 -22.72 3.12
C ARG A 375 1.65 -23.19 1.73
N LYS A 376 0.37 -23.54 1.55
CA LYS A 376 -0.15 -24.04 0.27
C LYS A 376 0.07 -23.07 -0.89
N ILE A 377 -0.09 -21.77 -0.65
CA ILE A 377 0.08 -20.75 -1.70
C ILE A 377 1.54 -20.31 -1.86
N ALA A 378 2.31 -20.20 -0.77
CA ALA A 378 3.61 -19.53 -0.77
C ALA A 378 4.81 -20.48 -0.99
N VAL A 379 4.77 -21.71 -0.47
CA VAL A 379 5.88 -22.68 -0.59
C VAL A 379 6.26 -22.96 -2.05
N PRO A 380 5.31 -23.21 -2.97
CA PRO A 380 5.67 -23.50 -4.37
C PRO A 380 6.44 -22.38 -5.08
N VAL A 381 6.29 -21.12 -4.63
CA VAL A 381 7.04 -19.98 -5.17
C VAL A 381 8.39 -19.83 -4.45
N LEU A 382 8.42 -20.04 -3.13
CA LEU A 382 9.67 -20.00 -2.36
C LEU A 382 10.68 -21.05 -2.85
N ASP A 383 10.21 -22.25 -3.21
CA ASP A 383 11.05 -23.33 -3.76
C ASP A 383 11.77 -22.92 -5.05
N LYS A 384 11.19 -22.01 -5.84
CA LYS A 384 11.80 -21.48 -7.07
C LYS A 384 12.77 -20.32 -6.82
N LEU A 385 12.81 -19.75 -5.62
CA LEU A 385 13.65 -18.59 -5.30
C LEU A 385 14.97 -18.99 -4.59
N ASP A 386 15.35 -20.26 -4.73
CA ASP A 386 16.65 -20.79 -4.31
C ASP A 386 16.96 -20.57 -2.82
N PHE A 387 15.94 -20.58 -1.97
CA PHE A 387 16.15 -20.52 -0.51
C PHE A 387 16.74 -21.82 0.04
N PHE A 388 16.37 -22.97 -0.54
CA PHE A 388 16.90 -24.28 -0.16
C PHE A 388 18.10 -24.73 -1.01
N ALA A 389 18.58 -23.86 -1.90
CA ALA A 389 19.68 -24.14 -2.81
C ALA A 389 21.02 -24.27 -2.06
N ASP A 390 21.75 -25.35 -2.31
CA ASP A 390 23.15 -25.48 -1.92
C ASP A 390 24.05 -24.63 -2.83
N LYS A 391 25.25 -24.25 -2.35
CA LYS A 391 26.24 -23.39 -3.05
C LYS A 391 26.59 -23.83 -4.50
N GLN A 392 26.20 -25.03 -4.91
CA GLN A 392 26.51 -25.65 -6.19
C GLN A 392 25.32 -25.69 -7.17
N SER A 393 24.13 -25.24 -6.76
CA SER A 393 22.95 -25.23 -7.62
C SER A 393 22.84 -23.93 -8.42
N THR A 394 22.49 -24.07 -9.70
CA THR A 394 22.24 -22.93 -10.58
C THR A 394 20.88 -22.34 -10.22
N PRO A 395 20.77 -21.02 -9.99
CA PRO A 395 19.49 -20.40 -9.65
C PRO A 395 18.43 -20.72 -10.69
N SER A 396 17.25 -21.19 -10.26
CA SER A 396 16.16 -21.47 -11.20
C SER A 396 15.55 -20.18 -11.76
N ILE A 397 15.73 -19.06 -11.06
CA ILE A 397 15.32 -17.71 -11.47
C ILE A 397 16.50 -16.75 -11.25
N ALA A 398 16.75 -15.85 -12.22
CA ALA A 398 17.72 -14.77 -12.03
C ALA A 398 17.26 -13.83 -10.90
N LEU A 399 18.11 -13.64 -9.89
CA LEU A 399 17.80 -12.74 -8.79
C LEU A 399 17.86 -11.28 -9.26
N THR A 400 16.72 -10.62 -9.23
CA THR A 400 16.50 -9.18 -9.47
C THR A 400 16.11 -8.52 -8.15
N HIS A 401 16.05 -7.19 -8.10
CA HIS A 401 15.63 -6.48 -6.89
C HIS A 401 14.28 -6.98 -6.36
N ASP A 402 13.26 -7.10 -7.21
CA ASP A 402 11.92 -7.55 -6.82
C ASP A 402 11.91 -9.01 -6.34
N THR A 403 12.71 -9.89 -6.95
CA THR A 403 12.76 -11.30 -6.52
C THR A 403 13.51 -11.48 -5.20
N HIS A 404 14.48 -10.61 -4.87
CA HIS A 404 15.05 -10.53 -3.52
C HIS A 404 14.02 -10.12 -2.46
N LEU A 405 13.23 -9.07 -2.74
CA LEU A 405 12.16 -8.61 -1.85
C LEU A 405 11.08 -9.69 -1.66
N LEU A 406 10.68 -10.35 -2.75
CA LEU A 406 9.72 -11.45 -2.71
C LEU A 406 10.23 -12.61 -1.88
N ARG A 407 11.48 -13.02 -2.07
CA ARG A 407 12.08 -14.12 -1.31
C ARG A 407 12.06 -13.82 0.19
N SER A 408 12.46 -12.63 0.60
CA SER A 408 12.44 -12.21 2.01
C SER A 408 11.01 -12.25 2.60
N LEU A 409 10.03 -11.72 1.86
CA LEU A 409 8.61 -11.75 2.24
C LEU A 409 8.08 -13.19 2.41
N LEU A 410 8.39 -14.08 1.47
CA LEU A 410 7.95 -15.47 1.52
C LEU A 410 8.61 -16.24 2.66
N ILE A 411 9.91 -16.04 2.92
CA ILE A 411 10.58 -16.66 4.08
C ILE A 411 9.95 -16.19 5.39
N SER A 412 9.70 -14.90 5.55
CA SER A 412 9.04 -14.38 6.75
C SER A 412 7.63 -14.96 6.93
N THR A 413 6.88 -15.10 5.84
CA THR A 413 5.52 -15.63 5.87
C THR A 413 5.49 -17.14 6.14
N VAL A 414 6.33 -17.91 5.46
CA VAL A 414 6.33 -19.37 5.54
C VAL A 414 7.06 -19.85 6.80
N GLY A 415 8.15 -19.20 7.18
CA GLY A 415 8.96 -19.50 8.36
C GLY A 415 8.37 -18.91 9.63
N ALA A 416 8.43 -17.59 9.78
CA ALA A 416 8.11 -16.92 11.04
C ALA A 416 6.61 -17.00 11.41
N GLU A 417 5.72 -16.79 10.44
CA GLU A 417 4.27 -16.84 10.62
C GLU A 417 3.73 -18.27 10.55
N ALA A 418 3.85 -18.93 9.38
CA ALA A 418 3.22 -20.24 9.17
C ALA A 418 3.94 -21.39 9.89
N GLY A 419 5.22 -21.27 10.23
CA GLY A 419 5.97 -22.29 10.95
C GLY A 419 6.28 -23.54 10.11
N ASP A 420 6.67 -23.37 8.85
CA ASP A 420 7.11 -24.49 8.02
C ASP A 420 8.42 -25.11 8.54
N PRO A 421 8.47 -26.43 8.81
CA PRO A 421 9.65 -27.07 9.39
C PRO A 421 10.92 -26.95 8.55
N ASN A 422 10.80 -26.97 7.21
CA ASN A 422 11.96 -26.91 6.32
C ASN A 422 12.54 -25.49 6.31
N VAL A 423 11.68 -24.47 6.25
CA VAL A 423 12.12 -23.07 6.33
C VAL A 423 12.75 -22.76 7.69
N ILE A 424 12.18 -23.27 8.78
CA ILE A 424 12.74 -23.11 10.13
C ILE A 424 14.13 -23.76 10.21
N ALA A 425 14.29 -24.99 9.72
CA ALA A 425 15.57 -25.69 9.74
C ALA A 425 16.65 -24.92 8.96
N GLU A 426 16.30 -24.43 7.77
CA GLU A 426 17.22 -23.66 6.93
C GLU A 426 17.55 -22.28 7.51
N ALA A 427 16.57 -21.58 8.10
CA ALA A 427 16.80 -20.33 8.82
C ALA A 427 17.76 -20.51 10.00
N ASN A 428 17.58 -21.56 10.80
CA ASN A 428 18.47 -21.90 11.91
C ASN A 428 19.89 -22.22 11.43
N ARG A 429 20.04 -22.99 10.35
CA ARG A 429 21.34 -23.30 9.74
C ARG A 429 22.08 -22.03 9.31
N ARG A 430 21.40 -21.15 8.57
CA ARG A 430 21.98 -19.88 8.09
C ARG A 430 22.30 -18.92 9.24
N TYR A 431 21.42 -18.80 10.23
CA TYR A 431 21.66 -17.97 11.42
C TYR A 431 22.89 -18.46 12.21
N THR A 432 23.01 -19.78 12.43
CA THR A 432 24.13 -20.37 13.15
C THR A 432 25.46 -20.14 12.43
N ALA A 433 25.51 -20.37 11.12
CA ALA A 433 26.70 -20.12 10.29
C ALA A 433 27.08 -18.63 10.25
N HIS A 434 26.10 -17.74 10.31
CA HIS A 434 26.34 -16.30 10.39
C HIS A 434 26.91 -15.86 11.73
N LYS A 435 26.32 -16.36 12.81
CA LYS A 435 26.77 -16.11 14.18
C LYS A 435 28.18 -16.63 14.43
N SER A 436 28.55 -17.79 13.89
CA SER A 436 29.89 -18.37 14.05
C SER A 436 30.96 -17.71 13.18
N GLY A 437 30.57 -16.85 12.22
CA GLY A 437 31.46 -16.26 11.23
C GLY A 437 31.81 -17.20 10.06
N GLU A 438 31.20 -18.39 9.99
CA GLU A 438 31.41 -19.35 8.90
C GLU A 438 30.89 -18.84 7.54
N ALA A 439 29.75 -18.13 7.54
CA ALA A 439 29.15 -17.57 6.34
C ALA A 439 28.40 -16.27 6.63
N VAL A 440 28.52 -15.26 5.76
CA VAL A 440 27.77 -14.01 5.94
C VAL A 440 26.31 -14.21 5.51
N LEU A 441 25.35 -13.84 6.37
CA LEU A 441 23.93 -13.78 6.01
C LEU A 441 23.68 -12.57 5.10
N PRO A 442 23.19 -12.78 3.86
CA PRO A 442 22.85 -11.69 2.94
C PRO A 442 21.84 -10.72 3.58
N SER A 443 22.02 -9.42 3.32
CA SER A 443 21.21 -8.36 3.94
C SER A 443 19.72 -8.50 3.65
N ASP A 444 19.35 -8.91 2.43
CA ASP A 444 17.96 -9.12 2.03
C ASP A 444 17.26 -10.24 2.84
N LEU A 445 18.02 -11.17 3.40
CA LEU A 445 17.50 -12.31 4.16
C LEU A 445 17.50 -12.09 5.69
N ARG A 446 18.19 -11.07 6.20
CA ARG A 446 18.39 -10.88 7.65
C ARG A 446 17.07 -10.78 8.40
N ALA A 447 16.22 -9.83 8.03
CA ALA A 447 14.93 -9.62 8.68
C ALA A 447 14.08 -10.91 8.74
N ALA A 448 13.99 -11.64 7.62
CA ALA A 448 13.18 -12.85 7.52
C ALA A 448 13.77 -14.03 8.33
N VAL A 449 15.09 -14.24 8.26
CA VAL A 449 15.78 -15.30 9.01
C VAL A 449 15.75 -15.01 10.50
N TYR A 450 16.10 -13.78 10.92
CA TYR A 450 16.05 -13.37 12.32
C TYR A 450 14.65 -13.51 12.91
N SER A 451 13.61 -13.06 12.20
CA SER A 451 12.22 -13.22 12.65
C SER A 451 11.84 -14.69 12.82
N THR A 452 12.29 -15.56 11.90
CA THR A 452 12.03 -17.00 11.97
C THR A 452 12.70 -17.65 13.17
N VAL A 453 13.97 -17.32 13.46
CA VAL A 453 14.69 -17.89 14.61
C VAL A 453 14.25 -17.30 15.96
N VAL A 454 13.79 -16.04 16.00
CA VAL A 454 13.16 -15.50 17.22
C VAL A 454 11.86 -16.24 17.53
N ARG A 455 11.08 -16.56 16.49
CA ARG A 455 9.78 -17.24 16.63
C ARG A 455 9.90 -18.72 16.95
N HIS A 456 10.86 -19.43 16.36
CA HIS A 456 10.90 -20.91 16.41
C HIS A 456 12.24 -21.48 16.86
N GLY A 457 13.23 -20.64 17.09
CA GLY A 457 14.56 -21.04 17.56
C GLY A 457 14.65 -21.16 19.09
N PRO A 458 15.86 -21.44 19.60
CA PRO A 458 16.15 -21.52 21.03
C PRO A 458 15.85 -20.21 21.77
N SER A 459 15.63 -20.29 23.08
CA SER A 459 15.21 -19.12 23.88
C SER A 459 16.29 -18.04 23.97
N GLU A 460 17.55 -18.40 23.77
CA GLU A 460 18.74 -17.56 23.86
C GLU A 460 18.84 -16.57 22.69
N VAL A 461 18.19 -16.87 21.55
CA VAL A 461 18.27 -16.06 20.32
C VAL A 461 17.86 -14.61 20.56
N VAL A 462 16.89 -14.36 21.45
CA VAL A 462 16.43 -13.00 21.79
C VAL A 462 17.54 -12.18 22.44
N GLU A 463 18.26 -12.75 23.41
CA GLU A 463 19.37 -12.06 24.07
C GLU A 463 20.55 -11.85 23.11
N GLU A 464 20.85 -12.87 22.30
CA GLU A 464 21.90 -12.79 21.27
C GLU A 464 21.66 -11.66 20.28
N LEU A 465 20.42 -11.51 19.80
CA LEU A 465 20.05 -10.43 18.89
C LEU A 465 20.04 -9.07 19.59
N MET A 466 19.63 -8.96 20.86
CA MET A 466 19.78 -7.71 21.63
C MET A 466 21.25 -7.32 21.82
N GLN A 467 22.15 -8.29 21.99
CA GLN A 467 23.60 -8.04 22.02
C GLN A 467 24.12 -7.60 20.64
N ALA A 468 23.67 -8.26 19.57
CA ALA A 468 24.00 -7.89 18.20
C ALA A 468 23.53 -6.46 17.88
N TYR A 469 22.34 -6.05 18.31
CA TYR A 469 21.83 -4.68 18.13
C TYR A 469 22.76 -3.63 18.75
N ARG A 470 23.25 -3.90 19.97
CA ARG A 470 24.20 -3.02 20.69
C ARG A 470 25.53 -2.91 19.95
N ALA A 471 26.00 -4.01 19.36
CA ALA A 471 27.26 -4.07 18.64
C ALA A 471 27.17 -3.54 17.19
N ALA A 472 25.97 -3.59 16.59
CA ALA A 472 25.74 -3.22 15.20
C ALA A 472 26.11 -1.76 14.97
N LYS A 473 26.85 -1.52 13.88
CA LYS A 473 27.27 -0.17 13.44
C LYS A 473 26.36 0.40 12.35
N CYS A 474 25.65 -0.49 11.65
CA CYS A 474 24.78 -0.19 10.52
C CYS A 474 23.35 0.09 11.03
N PRO A 475 22.74 1.25 10.75
CA PRO A 475 21.33 1.51 11.09
C PRO A 475 20.35 0.47 10.51
N GLU A 476 20.61 -0.01 9.31
CA GLU A 476 19.78 -0.99 8.60
C GLU A 476 19.75 -2.35 9.34
N GLU A 477 20.91 -2.80 9.81
CA GLU A 477 21.01 -4.03 10.61
C GLU A 477 20.27 -3.89 11.95
N ARG A 478 20.34 -2.71 12.59
CA ARG A 478 19.55 -2.43 13.79
C ARG A 478 18.05 -2.50 13.53
N ALA A 479 17.59 -1.99 12.39
CA ALA A 479 16.18 -2.05 12.00
C ALA A 479 15.72 -3.50 11.75
N ASP A 480 16.54 -4.33 11.09
CA ASP A 480 16.27 -5.75 10.87
C ASP A 480 16.15 -6.51 12.19
N ILE A 481 17.10 -6.28 13.11
CA ILE A 481 17.12 -6.91 14.43
C ILE A 481 15.89 -6.48 15.25
N LEU A 482 15.60 -5.18 15.31
CA LEU A 482 14.48 -4.66 16.09
C LEU A 482 13.14 -5.19 15.57
N SER A 483 12.99 -5.32 14.25
CA SER A 483 11.81 -5.94 13.64
C SER A 483 11.69 -7.42 14.03
N ALA A 484 12.79 -8.16 14.00
CA ALA A 484 12.79 -9.58 14.38
C ALA A 484 12.46 -9.81 15.86
N LEU A 485 13.00 -8.98 16.75
CA LEU A 485 12.77 -9.08 18.20
C LEU A 485 11.29 -8.95 18.58
N GLY A 486 10.48 -8.25 17.79
CA GLY A 486 9.04 -8.17 18.03
C GLY A 486 8.33 -9.53 17.93
N GLY A 487 8.93 -10.54 17.28
CA GLY A 487 8.43 -11.91 17.21
C GLY A 487 8.59 -12.73 18.50
N ALA A 488 9.17 -12.15 19.56
CA ALA A 488 9.41 -12.83 20.83
C ALA A 488 8.10 -13.29 21.51
N HIS A 489 8.14 -14.45 22.17
CA HIS A 489 6.94 -15.03 22.78
C HIS A 489 6.55 -14.39 24.11
N VAL A 490 5.24 -14.38 24.36
CA VAL A 490 4.61 -13.91 25.63
C VAL A 490 4.78 -14.93 26.75
N THR A 491 4.94 -16.22 26.42
CA THR A 491 5.15 -17.30 27.38
C THR A 491 6.49 -17.99 27.12
N ARG A 492 7.15 -18.46 28.18
CA ARG A 492 8.33 -19.34 28.02
C ARG A 492 7.88 -20.62 27.32
N PRO A 493 8.52 -21.04 26.21
CA PRO A 493 8.29 -22.38 25.69
C PRO A 493 8.72 -23.41 26.75
N TYR A 494 7.83 -24.36 27.01
CA TYR A 494 8.07 -25.47 27.94
C TYR A 494 9.17 -26.39 27.38
N THR A 495 10.32 -26.47 28.04
CA THR A 495 11.24 -27.60 27.88
C THR A 495 10.95 -28.62 28.97
N SER A 496 10.41 -29.78 28.63
CA SER A 496 10.44 -30.95 29.50
C SER A 496 11.07 -32.11 28.76
N ALA A 497 12.27 -32.47 29.22
CA ALA A 497 12.82 -33.81 29.05
C ALA A 497 12.65 -34.65 30.34
N SER A 498 11.84 -34.21 31.30
CA SER A 498 11.63 -34.95 32.56
C SER A 498 10.29 -34.54 33.17
N GLY A 499 9.29 -35.43 33.05
CA GLY A 499 7.91 -35.22 33.47
C GLY A 499 7.72 -34.95 34.96
N GLY A 500 7.81 -33.68 35.35
CA GLY A 500 7.36 -33.16 36.64
C GLY A 500 6.47 -31.95 36.43
N VAL A 501 5.31 -31.94 37.09
CA VAL A 501 4.43 -30.77 37.18
C VAL A 501 5.11 -29.77 38.11
N GLY A 502 5.85 -28.82 37.52
CA GLY A 502 6.48 -27.70 38.21
C GLY A 502 5.57 -26.48 38.16
N ASP A 503 5.36 -25.89 39.33
CA ASP A 503 4.47 -24.79 39.65
C ASP A 503 4.63 -23.55 38.75
N LEU A 504 3.51 -22.95 38.31
CA LEU A 504 3.43 -21.74 37.46
C LEU A 504 3.81 -20.44 38.22
N THR A 505 4.50 -20.54 39.36
CA THR A 505 4.61 -19.48 40.37
C THR A 505 6.05 -18.99 40.58
N GLY A 506 6.93 -19.16 39.59
CA GLY A 506 8.22 -18.47 39.53
C GLY A 506 8.04 -16.95 39.36
N THR A 507 7.73 -16.27 40.46
CA THR A 507 7.31 -14.86 40.63
C THR A 507 8.38 -13.79 40.29
N GLY A 508 9.27 -14.01 39.30
CA GLY A 508 10.30 -13.01 39.01
C GLY A 508 10.95 -13.01 37.63
N ALA A 509 10.63 -13.93 36.72
CA ALA A 509 11.30 -13.96 35.42
C ALA A 509 10.42 -13.42 34.29
N ARG A 510 10.84 -12.28 33.71
CA ARG A 510 10.20 -11.67 32.53
C ARG A 510 10.13 -12.64 31.35
N SER A 511 9.02 -12.64 30.62
CA SER A 511 8.90 -13.34 29.33
C SER A 511 9.88 -12.79 28.30
N GLN A 512 10.10 -13.49 27.18
CA GLN A 512 10.98 -12.98 26.12
C GLN A 512 10.45 -11.64 25.57
N LEU A 513 9.13 -11.53 25.36
CA LEU A 513 8.53 -10.28 24.94
C LEU A 513 8.73 -9.16 25.96
N GLU A 514 8.55 -9.43 27.25
CA GLU A 514 8.77 -8.43 28.31
C GLU A 514 10.24 -7.96 28.39
N GLN A 515 11.20 -8.83 28.07
CA GLN A 515 12.61 -8.45 27.95
C GLN A 515 12.82 -7.50 26.76
N VAL A 516 12.21 -7.79 25.60
CA VAL A 516 12.28 -6.93 24.41
C VAL A 516 11.60 -5.58 24.66
N LEU A 517 10.43 -5.57 25.31
CA LEU A 517 9.73 -4.34 25.65
C LEU A 517 10.57 -3.48 26.61
N ALA A 518 11.19 -4.08 27.62
CA ALA A 518 12.10 -3.37 28.51
C ALA A 518 13.33 -2.82 27.78
N PHE A 519 13.88 -3.58 26.82
CA PHE A 519 14.97 -3.14 25.97
C PHE A 519 14.58 -1.92 25.10
N CYS A 520 13.37 -1.92 24.54
CA CYS A 520 12.85 -0.81 23.73
C CYS A 520 12.52 0.43 24.59
N LEU A 521 12.04 0.24 25.82
CA LEU A 521 11.58 1.33 26.69
C LEU A 521 12.68 1.92 27.57
N ASP A 522 13.85 1.28 27.71
CA ASP A 522 14.94 1.78 28.55
C ASP A 522 15.41 3.18 28.09
N PRO A 523 15.15 4.26 28.86
CA PRO A 523 15.51 5.62 28.45
C PRO A 523 17.02 5.82 28.31
N LYS A 524 17.84 4.99 28.96
CA LYS A 524 19.31 5.00 28.86
C LYS A 524 19.84 3.82 28.03
N GLY A 525 18.92 3.09 27.41
CA GLY A 525 19.21 1.92 26.60
C GLY A 525 19.77 2.27 25.21
N PRO A 526 20.09 1.25 24.41
CA PRO A 526 20.71 1.43 23.10
C PRO A 526 19.71 1.85 22.01
N VAL A 527 18.40 1.71 22.23
CA VAL A 527 17.35 2.04 21.25
C VAL A 527 17.09 3.54 21.29
N ARG A 528 17.26 4.21 20.15
CA ARG A 528 17.03 5.66 19.99
C ARG A 528 15.55 5.99 20.03
N ASP A 529 15.17 7.18 20.49
CA ASP A 529 13.77 7.58 20.62
C ASP A 529 12.98 7.45 19.31
N GLN A 530 13.55 7.88 18.19
CA GLN A 530 12.96 7.68 16.86
C GLN A 530 12.70 6.21 16.48
N ASP A 531 13.46 5.25 17.04
CA ASP A 531 13.37 3.82 16.70
C ASP A 531 12.50 3.04 17.70
N ARG A 532 12.29 3.56 18.92
CA ARG A 532 11.49 2.87 19.96
C ARG A 532 10.08 2.56 19.49
N ILE A 533 9.49 3.49 18.74
CA ILE A 533 8.11 3.38 18.24
C ILE A 533 7.98 2.22 17.26
N HIS A 534 8.99 2.04 16.41
CA HIS A 534 9.08 0.88 15.52
C HIS A 534 9.15 -0.42 16.33
N GLY A 535 10.07 -0.51 17.30
CA GLY A 535 10.21 -1.70 18.14
C GLY A 535 8.92 -2.08 18.86
N LEU A 536 8.25 -1.10 19.49
CA LEU A 536 6.96 -1.29 20.16
C LEU A 536 5.86 -1.72 19.19
N SER A 537 5.77 -1.10 18.01
CA SER A 537 4.77 -1.45 17.00
C SER A 537 4.95 -2.89 16.51
N VAL A 538 6.18 -3.35 16.31
CA VAL A 538 6.43 -4.73 15.87
C VAL A 538 6.17 -5.75 16.99
N CYS A 539 6.49 -5.44 18.26
CA CYS A 539 6.08 -6.24 19.41
C CYS A 539 4.57 -6.47 19.48
N ALA A 540 3.78 -5.46 19.10
CA ALA A 540 2.32 -5.57 19.07
C ALA A 540 1.77 -6.37 17.87
N SER A 541 2.58 -6.71 16.87
CA SER A 541 2.09 -7.12 15.54
C SER A 541 1.85 -8.62 15.34
N TRP A 542 2.36 -9.48 16.23
CA TRP A 542 2.41 -10.93 15.99
C TRP A 542 1.24 -11.73 16.51
N SER A 543 0.68 -11.39 17.68
CA SER A 543 -0.43 -12.13 18.28
C SER A 543 -1.28 -11.23 19.18
N ALA A 544 -2.52 -11.63 19.45
CA ALA A 544 -3.39 -10.90 20.38
C ALA A 544 -2.77 -10.76 21.79
N PRO A 545 -2.18 -11.81 22.40
CA PRO A 545 -1.49 -11.67 23.68
C PRO A 545 -0.29 -10.73 23.63
N ALA A 546 0.49 -10.73 22.54
CA ALA A 546 1.63 -9.85 22.39
C ALA A 546 1.20 -8.37 22.29
N ARG A 547 0.10 -8.12 21.55
CA ARG A 547 -0.52 -6.79 21.45
C ARG A 547 -1.01 -6.28 22.80
N GLN A 548 -1.75 -7.10 23.55
CA GLN A 548 -2.23 -6.72 24.88
C GLN A 548 -1.08 -6.43 25.86
N THR A 549 -0.05 -7.28 25.86
CA THR A 549 1.14 -7.09 26.72
C THR A 549 1.88 -5.80 26.37
N THR A 550 2.07 -5.55 25.07
CA THR A 550 2.71 -4.32 24.58
C THR A 550 1.90 -3.08 24.97
N TRP A 551 0.58 -3.10 24.75
CA TRP A 551 -0.31 -2.00 25.08
C TRP A 551 -0.33 -1.71 26.59
N LYS A 552 -0.42 -2.74 27.43
CA LYS A 552 -0.33 -2.61 28.89
C LYS A 552 0.98 -1.95 29.33
N THR A 553 2.09 -2.33 28.69
CA THR A 553 3.41 -1.77 29.00
C THR A 553 3.50 -0.31 28.59
N ILE A 554 2.98 0.05 27.42
CA ILE A 554 2.91 1.45 26.95
C ILE A 554 2.08 2.30 27.91
N LYS A 555 0.90 1.83 28.33
CA LYS A 555 0.07 2.53 29.31
C LYS A 555 0.81 2.80 30.63
N SER A 556 1.62 1.86 31.09
CA SER A 556 2.38 2.03 32.33
C SER A 556 3.48 3.09 32.27
N ASP A 557 3.93 3.45 31.05
CA ASP A 557 5.00 4.42 30.80
C ASP A 557 4.48 5.64 30.00
N TRP A 558 3.16 5.79 29.92
CA TRP A 558 2.49 6.80 29.10
C TRP A 558 2.92 8.24 29.41
N PRO A 559 3.06 8.67 30.68
CA PRO A 559 3.47 10.05 30.98
C PRO A 559 4.80 10.42 30.34
N ARG A 560 5.76 9.49 30.32
CA ARG A 560 7.07 9.70 29.72
C ARG A 560 7.01 9.65 28.20
N LEU A 561 6.30 8.67 27.63
CA LEU A 561 6.17 8.55 26.18
C LEU A 561 5.43 9.75 25.58
N SER A 562 4.39 10.23 26.25
CA SER A 562 3.66 11.45 25.86
C SER A 562 4.58 12.66 25.89
N ASP A 563 5.35 12.87 26.97
CA ASP A 563 6.30 13.99 27.08
C ASP A 563 7.39 13.98 26.00
N VAL A 564 7.95 12.80 25.68
CA VAL A 564 9.01 12.65 24.67
C VAL A 564 8.50 12.91 23.25
N TYR A 565 7.27 12.50 22.93
CA TYR A 565 6.72 12.56 21.56
C TYR A 565 5.60 13.59 21.37
N HIS A 566 5.33 14.44 22.37
CA HIS A 566 4.28 15.45 22.31
C HIS A 566 4.47 16.39 21.11
N GLY A 567 3.40 16.64 20.36
CA GLY A 567 3.43 17.51 19.17
C GLY A 567 4.23 16.94 17.99
N GLN A 568 4.56 15.64 18.00
CA GLN A 568 5.26 14.97 16.90
C GLN A 568 4.38 13.87 16.27
N PHE A 569 4.49 13.69 14.95
CA PHE A 569 3.85 12.60 14.20
C PHE A 569 4.12 11.20 14.78
N LEU A 570 5.22 11.05 15.50
CA LEU A 570 5.69 9.83 16.13
C LEU A 570 4.71 9.26 17.18
N LEU A 571 4.03 10.09 17.97
CA LEU A 571 3.06 9.62 18.95
C LEU A 571 1.84 8.99 18.26
N ALA A 572 1.31 9.64 17.23
CA ALA A 572 0.22 9.11 16.42
C ALA A 572 0.59 7.79 15.75
N HIS A 573 1.82 7.66 15.24
CA HIS A 573 2.34 6.40 14.68
C HIS A 573 2.42 5.28 15.71
N LEU A 574 2.84 5.56 16.95
CA LEU A 574 2.88 4.58 18.02
C LEU A 574 1.48 4.06 18.35
N ILE A 575 0.53 4.97 18.58
CA ILE A 575 -0.86 4.64 18.89
C ILE A 575 -1.44 3.78 17.76
N LYS A 576 -1.30 4.23 16.50
CA LYS A 576 -1.75 3.48 15.32
C LYS A 576 -1.10 2.10 15.23
N GLY A 577 0.21 2.00 15.35
CA GLY A 577 0.96 0.75 15.20
C GLY A 577 0.55 -0.32 16.23
N VAL A 578 0.29 0.09 17.46
CA VAL A 578 -0.05 -0.83 18.56
C VAL A 578 -1.53 -1.19 18.54
N LEU A 579 -2.41 -0.19 18.39
CA LEU A 579 -3.86 -0.37 18.55
C LEU A 579 -4.55 -0.90 17.29
N CYS A 580 -4.02 -0.68 16.09
CA CYS A 580 -4.72 -0.99 14.83
C CYS A 580 -5.12 -2.46 14.64
N GLY A 581 -4.56 -3.38 15.42
CA GLY A 581 -4.85 -4.81 15.32
C GLY A 581 -5.76 -5.40 16.40
N PHE A 582 -6.35 -4.58 17.28
CA PHE A 582 -7.43 -5.04 18.16
C PHE A 582 -8.73 -5.25 17.38
N ALA A 583 -9.48 -6.32 17.67
CA ALA A 583 -10.76 -6.59 17.02
C ALA A 583 -11.89 -7.03 17.97
N ASN A 584 -11.68 -6.96 19.29
CA ASN A 584 -12.72 -7.23 20.30
C ASN A 584 -13.18 -5.95 21.01
N GLU A 585 -14.44 -5.94 21.46
CA GLU A 585 -15.09 -4.77 22.06
C GLU A 585 -14.39 -4.28 23.33
N GLU A 586 -13.87 -5.18 24.16
CA GLU A 586 -13.16 -4.86 25.40
C GLU A 586 -11.91 -4.03 25.14
N SER A 587 -11.06 -4.47 24.19
CA SER A 587 -9.83 -3.76 23.84
C SER A 587 -10.12 -2.41 23.19
N ILE A 588 -11.20 -2.31 22.42
CA ILE A 588 -11.66 -1.04 21.82
C ILE A 588 -12.13 -0.08 22.91
N ALA A 589 -12.89 -0.57 23.90
CA ALA A 589 -13.35 0.24 25.02
C ALA A 589 -12.18 0.75 25.88
N ASP A 590 -11.21 -0.13 26.19
CA ASP A 590 -10.00 0.23 26.93
C ASP A 590 -9.17 1.29 26.19
N ALA A 591 -9.00 1.13 24.87
CA ALA A 591 -8.30 2.11 24.04
C ALA A 591 -9.00 3.48 24.05
N LYS A 592 -10.33 3.51 23.92
CA LYS A 592 -11.12 4.75 23.97
C LYS A 592 -10.97 5.48 25.30
N VAL A 593 -11.05 4.77 26.43
CA VAL A 593 -10.87 5.37 27.75
C VAL A 593 -9.46 5.92 27.91
N SER A 594 -8.45 5.13 27.53
CA SER A 594 -7.05 5.46 27.78
C SER A 594 -6.47 6.55 26.87
N CYS A 595 -7.03 6.76 25.67
CA CYS A 595 -6.57 7.81 24.75
C CYS A 595 -7.24 9.17 25.02
N VAL A 596 -8.38 9.19 25.73
CA VAL A 596 -9.11 10.41 26.09
C VAL A 596 -8.64 10.97 27.44
N SER A 597 -8.10 10.11 28.31
CA SER A 597 -7.46 10.46 29.57
C SER A 597 -6.00 10.85 29.39
#